data_AF-A0A9C6SPS3-F1
#
_entry.id   AF-A0A9C6SPS3-F1
#
_cell.length_a   1.000
_cell.length_b   1.000
_cell.length_c   1.000
_cell.angle_alpha   90.00
_cell.angle_beta   90.00
_cell.angle_gamma   90.00
#
_symmetry.space_group_name_H-M   'P 1'
#
loop_
_entity.id
_entity.type
_entity.pdbx_description
1 polymer ?
#
loop_
_entity_poly.entity_id
_entity_poly.type
_entity_poly.pdbx_seq_one_letter_code
_entity_poly.pdbx_strand_id
1 'polypeptide(L)'
;MKDLYAKILATIICLQTIFVTIFPLGAVALGEDCTDFEGKAVSHGMTYVPGPSVCNLCVCYHMEPKWCQAMFCSPPFSCKKFRIGRRCCEFQCVDEVDTGYWFGSDVVIVNRSSKLEKHSVLWMLSLVIVIVVF
;
A
#
# COMPACT_ATOMS: atom_id res chain seq x y z
N MET A 1 -23.92 -17.19 -47.43
CA MET A 1 -23.32 -17.76 -46.19
C MET A 1 -22.12 -16.95 -45.70
N LYS A 2 -21.16 -16.58 -46.57
CA LYS A 2 -19.99 -15.77 -46.22
C LYS A 2 -20.33 -14.35 -45.71
N ASP A 3 -21.36 -13.72 -46.28
CA ASP A 3 -21.80 -12.38 -45.85
C ASP A 3 -22.51 -12.36 -44.48
N LEU A 4 -23.16 -13.48 -44.14
CA LEU A 4 -23.79 -13.64 -42.83
C LEU A 4 -22.73 -13.84 -41.75
N TYR A 5 -21.68 -14.61 -42.05
CA TYR A 5 -20.54 -14.82 -41.17
C TYR A 5 -19.75 -13.53 -40.93
N ALA A 6 -19.47 -12.76 -41.99
CA ALA A 6 -18.77 -11.48 -41.88
C ALA A 6 -19.54 -10.46 -41.01
N LYS A 7 -20.88 -10.42 -41.13
CA LYS A 7 -21.72 -9.56 -40.28
C LYS A 7 -21.66 -10.00 -38.83
N ILE A 8 -21.81 -11.29 -38.55
CA ILE A 8 -21.75 -11.83 -37.17
C ILE A 8 -20.40 -11.52 -36.52
N LEU A 9 -19.30 -11.72 -37.25
CA LEU A 9 -17.95 -11.43 -36.75
C LEU A 9 -17.78 -9.94 -36.39
N ALA A 10 -18.28 -9.03 -37.24
CA ALA A 10 -18.20 -7.60 -37.01
C ALA A 10 -19.01 -7.17 -35.77
N THR A 11 -20.19 -7.75 -35.55
CA THR A 11 -21.03 -7.44 -34.38
C THR A 11 -20.37 -7.89 -33.09
N ILE A 12 -19.74 -9.08 -33.08
CA ILE A 12 -19.03 -9.61 -31.91
C ILE A 12 -17.85 -8.72 -31.55
N ILE A 13 -17.04 -8.31 -32.55
CA ILE A 13 -15.89 -7.42 -32.31
C ILE A 13 -16.34 -6.05 -31.77
N CYS A 14 -17.46 -5.50 -32.27
CA CYS A 14 -18.05 -4.27 -31.73
C CYS A 14 -18.50 -4.45 -30.28
N LEU A 15 -19.20 -5.53 -29.95
CA LEU A 15 -19.67 -5.79 -28.58
C LEU A 15 -18.51 -5.95 -27.59
N GLN A 16 -17.43 -6.63 -28.00
CA GLN A 16 -16.25 -6.82 -27.16
C GLN A 16 -15.49 -5.51 -26.92
N THR A 17 -15.33 -4.67 -27.94
CA THR A 17 -14.68 -3.35 -27.80
C THR A 17 -15.51 -2.39 -26.93
N ILE A 18 -16.83 -2.46 -27.03
CA ILE A 18 -17.75 -1.72 -26.16
C ILE A 18 -17.64 -2.22 -24.72
N PHE A 19 -17.61 -3.54 -24.49
CA PHE A 19 -17.46 -4.10 -23.15
C PHE A 19 -16.12 -3.72 -22.50
N VAL A 20 -15.01 -3.75 -23.24
CA VAL A 20 -13.68 -3.36 -22.74
C VAL A 20 -13.57 -1.86 -22.45
N THR A 21 -14.30 -1.01 -23.16
CA THR A 21 -14.33 0.45 -22.91
C THR A 21 -15.28 0.84 -21.79
N ILE A 22 -16.37 0.10 -21.60
CA ILE A 22 -17.33 0.31 -20.51
C ILE A 22 -16.84 -0.30 -19.19
N PHE A 23 -16.15 -1.44 -19.23
CA PHE A 23 -15.56 -2.07 -18.06
C PHE A 23 -14.32 -1.24 -17.66
N PRO A 24 -14.43 -0.31 -16.71
CA PRO A 24 -13.31 0.54 -16.39
C PRO A 24 -12.23 -0.36 -15.80
N LEU A 25 -11.02 -0.25 -16.34
CA LEU A 25 -9.83 -0.92 -15.83
C LEU A 25 -9.51 -0.36 -14.45
N GLY A 26 -10.14 -0.95 -13.43
CA GLY A 26 -10.05 -0.50 -12.06
C GLY A 26 -10.76 0.83 -11.87
N ALA A 27 -11.60 0.91 -10.84
CA ALA A 27 -11.85 2.21 -10.25
C ALA A 27 -10.48 2.85 -10.02
N VAL A 28 -10.19 3.99 -10.65
CA VAL A 28 -9.37 5.00 -9.98
C VAL A 28 -10.19 5.30 -8.75
N ALA A 29 -9.96 4.51 -7.70
CA ALA A 29 -10.35 4.90 -6.38
C ALA A 29 -9.66 6.23 -6.23
N LEU A 30 -10.43 7.32 -6.34
CA LEU A 30 -10.18 8.53 -5.58
C LEU A 30 -10.29 8.10 -4.11
N GLY A 31 -9.38 7.22 -3.71
CA GLY A 31 -9.25 6.68 -2.38
C GLY A 31 -8.80 7.87 -1.60
N GLU A 32 -9.64 8.29 -0.67
CA GLU A 32 -9.36 9.46 0.12
C GLU A 32 -8.06 9.18 0.90
N ASP A 33 -6.99 9.86 0.51
CA ASP A 33 -5.65 9.66 1.07
C ASP A 33 -5.64 10.10 2.53
N CYS A 34 -4.91 9.35 3.36
CA CYS A 34 -4.69 9.74 4.74
C CYS A 34 -3.54 10.75 4.80
N THR A 35 -3.46 11.50 5.90
CA THR A 35 -2.33 12.39 6.15
C THR A 35 -1.50 11.84 7.31
N ASP A 36 -0.20 11.65 7.09
CA ASP A 36 0.76 11.27 8.11
C ASP A 36 1.04 12.42 9.09
N PHE A 37 1.70 12.14 10.22
CA PHE A 37 2.00 13.17 11.22
C PHE A 37 2.91 14.30 10.69
N GLU A 38 3.67 14.06 9.62
CA GLU A 38 4.49 15.08 8.93
C GLU A 38 3.70 15.86 7.86
N GLY A 39 2.39 15.64 7.73
CA GLY A 39 1.54 16.30 6.72
C GLY A 39 1.62 15.68 5.33
N LYS A 40 2.22 14.49 5.20
CA LYS A 40 2.39 13.79 3.93
C LYS A 40 1.16 12.95 3.59
N ALA A 41 0.73 12.99 2.33
CA ALA A 41 -0.33 12.12 1.82
C ALA A 41 0.13 10.65 1.79
N VAL A 42 -0.71 9.76 2.33
CA VAL A 42 -0.53 8.31 2.39
C VAL A 42 -1.65 7.68 1.59
N SER A 43 -1.29 6.94 0.54
CA SER A 43 -2.28 6.30 -0.31
C SER A 43 -3.06 5.23 0.44
N HIS A 44 -4.33 5.07 0.05
CA HIS A 44 -5.18 3.99 0.54
C HIS A 44 -4.46 2.62 0.52
N GLY A 45 -4.60 1.85 1.60
CA GLY A 45 -4.00 0.53 1.76
C GLY A 45 -2.53 0.53 2.23
N MET A 46 -1.88 1.69 2.34
CA MET A 46 -0.52 1.79 2.87
C MET A 46 -0.51 1.95 4.40
N THR A 47 0.58 1.53 5.03
CA THR A 47 0.80 1.70 6.48
C THR A 47 1.47 3.04 6.80
N TYR A 48 1.07 3.66 7.91
CA TYR A 48 1.59 4.94 8.40
C TYR A 48 1.40 5.12 9.91
N VAL A 49 1.97 6.19 10.47
CA VAL A 49 1.90 6.52 11.90
C VAL A 49 1.03 7.78 12.08
N PRO A 50 -0.21 7.68 12.56
CA PRO A 50 -1.17 8.76 12.45
C PRO A 50 -0.88 10.01 13.31
N GLY A 51 0.07 9.95 14.25
CA GLY A 51 0.34 11.09 15.13
C GLY A 51 1.72 11.08 15.78
N PRO A 52 2.19 12.26 16.23
CA PRO A 52 3.45 12.39 16.95
C PRO A 52 3.37 11.62 18.27
N SER A 53 4.46 10.98 18.68
CA SER A 53 4.55 10.15 19.91
C SER A 53 3.55 8.97 20.03
N VAL A 54 2.73 8.70 19.01
CA VAL A 54 1.86 7.52 18.97
C VAL A 54 2.65 6.35 18.42
N CYS A 55 2.76 5.28 19.21
CA CYS A 55 3.49 4.07 18.86
C CYS A 55 2.59 3.01 18.21
N ASN A 56 1.84 3.41 17.18
CA ASN A 56 0.98 2.52 16.43
C ASN A 56 1.25 2.65 14.93
N LEU A 57 1.41 1.52 14.26
CA LEU A 57 1.42 1.43 12.81
C LEU A 57 0.02 1.06 12.33
N CYS A 58 -0.63 1.95 11.58
CA CYS A 58 -2.00 1.77 11.08
C CYS A 58 -2.02 1.69 9.56
N VAL A 59 -3.05 1.08 8.99
CA VAL A 59 -3.31 1.08 7.54
C VAL A 59 -4.28 2.23 7.22
N CYS A 60 -3.99 2.99 6.17
CA CYS A 60 -4.88 4.02 5.67
C CYS A 60 -6.08 3.41 4.95
N TYR A 61 -7.30 3.73 5.41
CA TYR A 61 -8.54 3.29 4.78
C TYR A 61 -9.58 4.41 4.80
N HIS A 62 -9.85 5.03 3.65
CA HIS A 62 -10.82 6.13 3.48
C HIS A 62 -10.59 7.27 4.48
N MET A 63 -9.44 7.94 4.40
CA MET A 63 -9.00 9.00 5.35
C MET A 63 -8.88 8.59 6.83
N GLU A 64 -9.21 7.36 7.20
CA GLU A 64 -9.17 6.90 8.58
C GLU A 64 -8.08 5.84 8.82
N PRO A 65 -7.41 5.88 9.99
CA PRO A 65 -6.51 4.80 10.40
C PRO A 65 -7.32 3.57 10.82
N LYS A 66 -7.05 2.42 10.19
CA LYS A 66 -7.63 1.12 10.53
C LYS A 66 -6.54 0.08 10.76
N TRP A 67 -6.90 -1.05 11.37
CA TRP A 67 -6.01 -2.21 11.60
C TRP A 67 -4.65 -1.83 12.22
N CYS A 68 -4.70 -1.02 13.28
CA CYS A 68 -3.51 -0.53 13.97
C CYS A 68 -2.84 -1.62 14.81
N GLN A 69 -1.51 -1.69 14.74
CA GLN A 69 -0.69 -2.54 15.58
C GLN A 69 0.25 -1.69 16.45
N ALA A 70 0.26 -1.97 17.75
CA ALA A 70 1.16 -1.31 18.69
C ALA A 70 2.60 -1.80 18.50
N MET A 71 3.54 -0.86 18.47
CA MET A 71 4.97 -1.11 18.52
C MET A 71 5.50 -0.74 19.91
N PHE A 72 6.33 -1.61 20.48
CA PHE A 72 6.99 -1.36 21.75
C PHE A 72 8.48 -1.11 21.51
N CYS A 73 9.00 -0.05 22.13
CA CYS A 73 10.40 0.34 22.01
C CYS A 73 11.13 0.01 23.32
N SER A 74 12.26 -0.68 23.21
CA SER A 74 13.19 -0.82 24.34
C SER A 74 14.22 0.31 24.31
N PRO A 75 14.45 1.04 25.41
CA PRO A 75 15.48 2.07 25.45
C PRO A 75 16.88 1.44 25.28
N PRO A 76 17.83 2.17 24.66
CA PRO A 76 19.19 1.69 24.50
C PRO A 76 19.90 1.56 25.86
N PHE A 77 20.63 0.47 26.08
CA PHE A 77 21.29 0.14 27.36
C PHE A 77 22.37 1.14 27.79
N SER A 78 22.94 1.89 26.85
CA SER A 78 24.09 2.77 27.08
C SER A 78 23.72 4.18 27.59
N CYS A 79 22.45 4.45 27.82
CA CYS A 79 21.96 5.80 28.14
C CYS A 79 21.14 5.79 29.43
N LYS A 80 21.61 6.48 30.46
CA LYS A 80 20.96 6.47 31.78
C LYS A 80 19.84 7.50 31.85
N LYS A 81 19.98 8.61 31.13
CA LYS A 81 18.93 9.61 30.93
C LYS A 81 18.66 9.81 29.45
N PHE A 82 17.46 9.46 29.02
CA PHE A 82 16.99 9.68 27.66
C PHE A 82 15.71 10.53 27.64
N ARG A 83 15.52 11.23 26.53
CA ARG A 83 14.26 11.89 26.15
C ARG A 83 13.71 11.16 24.94
N ILE A 84 12.39 11.07 24.88
CA ILE A 84 11.70 10.57 23.71
C ILE A 84 11.58 11.73 22.71
N GLY A 85 11.96 11.47 21.47
CA GLY A 85 11.91 12.40 20.35
C GLY A 85 10.48 12.62 19.84
N ARG A 86 10.37 13.17 18.63
CA ARG A 86 9.06 13.46 18.02
C ARG A 86 8.42 12.20 17.44
N ARG A 87 9.24 11.28 16.94
CA ARG A 87 8.78 9.99 16.43
C ARG A 87 8.79 8.92 17.53
N CYS A 88 7.87 7.97 17.44
CA CYS A 88 7.90 6.81 18.32
C CYS A 88 9.23 6.03 18.14
N CYS A 89 9.81 5.53 19.25
CA CYS A 89 11.14 4.91 19.34
C CYS A 89 12.34 5.83 19.03
N GLU A 90 12.13 7.13 18.88
CA GLU A 90 13.24 8.07 18.78
C GLU A 90 13.74 8.37 20.20
N PHE A 91 14.93 7.89 20.55
CA PHE A 91 15.55 8.15 21.86
C PHE A 91 16.72 9.10 21.70
N GLN A 92 16.72 10.20 22.46
CA GLN A 92 17.81 11.16 22.54
C GLN A 92 18.45 11.13 23.93
N CYS A 93 19.77 10.97 24.00
CA CYS A 93 20.48 10.99 25.27
C CYS A 93 20.65 12.41 25.81
N VAL A 94 20.41 12.57 27.11
CA VAL A 94 20.55 13.85 27.85
C VAL A 94 21.71 13.79 28.85
N ASP A 95 22.48 12.71 28.83
CA ASP A 95 23.67 12.61 29.67
C ASP A 95 24.76 13.54 29.10
N GLU A 96 25.10 14.61 29.83
CA GLU A 96 26.31 15.40 29.61
C GLU A 96 27.52 14.57 30.05
N VAL A 97 27.90 13.57 29.26
CA VAL A 97 29.22 12.95 29.39
C VAL A 97 29.77 12.71 27.99
N ASP A 98 30.83 13.46 27.71
CA ASP A 98 31.73 13.28 26.59
C ASP A 98 32.03 11.79 26.34
N THR A 99 31.74 11.33 25.12
CA THR A 99 32.66 10.60 24.22
C THR A 99 31.85 9.88 23.13
N GLY A 100 32.38 9.90 21.90
CA GLY A 100 31.62 9.66 20.68
C GLY A 100 31.20 8.21 20.39
N TYR A 101 30.34 8.12 19.36
CA TYR A 101 29.98 6.93 18.56
C TYR A 101 29.09 5.90 19.33
N TRP A 102 27.91 5.42 18.90
CA TRP A 102 27.47 4.81 17.63
C TRP A 102 25.95 4.94 17.40
N PHE A 103 25.53 5.16 16.14
CA PHE A 103 24.15 5.00 15.66
C PHE A 103 23.82 3.51 15.54
N GLY A 104 22.67 3.08 16.08
CA GLY A 104 22.15 1.73 15.87
C GLY A 104 20.85 1.51 16.64
N SER A 105 19.73 1.97 16.07
CA SER A 105 18.40 1.58 16.54
C SER A 105 17.92 0.43 15.65
N ASP A 106 17.94 -0.79 16.19
CA ASP A 106 17.45 -1.98 15.49
C ASP A 106 15.92 -1.91 15.39
N VAL A 107 15.41 -1.35 14.28
CA VAL A 107 13.99 -1.41 13.97
C VAL A 107 13.69 -2.82 13.45
N VAL A 108 13.08 -3.67 14.29
CA VAL A 108 12.56 -4.97 13.86
C VAL A 108 11.25 -4.74 13.10
N ILE A 109 11.35 -4.54 11.78
CA ILE A 109 10.19 -4.46 10.89
C ILE A 109 9.76 -5.90 10.55
N VAL A 110 8.58 -6.33 11.02
CA VAL A 110 7.93 -7.54 10.52
C VAL A 110 7.31 -7.21 9.16
N ASN A 111 8.00 -7.58 8.07
CA ASN A 111 7.51 -7.36 6.71
C ASN A 111 6.44 -8.41 6.34
N ARG A 112 5.18 -8.01 6.16
CA ARG A 112 4.14 -8.87 5.55
C ARG A 112 4.12 -8.63 4.04
N SER A 113 4.67 -9.59 3.30
CA SER A 113 4.63 -9.62 1.84
C SER A 113 3.19 -9.75 1.33
N SER A 114 2.63 -8.66 0.79
CA SER A 114 1.40 -8.71 -0.01
C SER A 114 1.78 -8.97 -1.46
N LYS A 115 1.70 -10.25 -1.85
CA LYS A 115 1.81 -10.71 -3.24
C LYS A 115 0.70 -10.05 -4.07
N LEU A 116 1.05 -9.03 -4.84
CA LEU A 116 0.13 -8.32 -5.72
C LEU A 116 -0.45 -9.31 -6.75
N GLU A 117 -1.77 -9.47 -6.68
CA GLU A 117 -2.59 -10.45 -7.38
C GLU A 117 -2.62 -10.16 -8.89
N LYS A 118 -1.59 -10.60 -9.62
CA LYS A 118 -1.49 -10.48 -11.09
C LYS A 118 -2.16 -11.65 -11.83
N HIS A 119 -3.00 -12.43 -11.16
CA HIS A 119 -3.55 -13.67 -11.69
C HIS A 119 -4.90 -13.51 -12.42
N SER A 120 -5.63 -12.41 -12.18
CA SER A 120 -6.99 -12.21 -12.69
C SER A 120 -7.04 -11.86 -14.18
N VAL A 121 -6.08 -11.08 -14.68
CA VAL A 121 -6.09 -10.58 -16.07
C VAL A 121 -5.71 -11.68 -17.09
N LEU A 122 -4.85 -12.63 -16.71
CA LEU A 122 -4.33 -13.67 -17.62
C LEU A 122 -5.42 -14.71 -17.98
N TRP A 123 -6.37 -14.96 -17.08
CA TRP A 123 -7.53 -15.81 -17.31
C TRP A 123 -8.51 -15.19 -18.32
N MET A 124 -8.72 -13.88 -18.24
CA MET A 124 -9.67 -13.18 -19.12
C MET A 124 -9.16 -13.13 -20.57
N LEU A 125 -7.86 -12.94 -20.77
CA LEU A 125 -7.26 -12.95 -22.12
C LEU A 125 -7.33 -14.35 -22.77
N SER A 126 -7.23 -15.41 -21.97
CA SER A 126 -7.28 -16.79 -22.45
C SER A 126 -8.66 -17.17 -23.00
N LEU A 127 -9.74 -16.71 -22.37
CA LEU A 127 -11.11 -16.93 -22.85
C LEU A 127 -11.42 -16.16 -24.14
N VAL A 128 -10.89 -14.94 -24.27
CA VAL A 128 -11.06 -14.13 -25.49
C VAL A 128 -10.38 -14.80 -26.69
N ILE A 129 -9.19 -15.39 -26.51
CA ILE A 129 -8.49 -16.11 -27.58
C ILE A 129 -9.28 -17.36 -28.02
N VAL A 130 -9.86 -18.12 -27.08
CA VAL A 130 -10.69 -19.29 -27.42
C VAL A 130 -11.93 -18.90 -28.24
N ILE A 131 -12.58 -17.79 -27.90
CA ILE A 131 -13.78 -17.31 -28.63
C ILE A 131 -13.43 -16.78 -30.03
N VAL A 132 -12.21 -16.29 -30.25
CA VAL A 132 -11.76 -15.80 -31.57
C VAL A 132 -11.29 -16.94 -32.47
N VAL A 133 -10.86 -18.07 -31.89
CA VAL A 133 -10.34 -19.24 -32.62
C VAL A 133 -11.45 -20.21 -33.05
N PHE A 134 -12.62 -20.20 -32.40
CA PHE A 134 -13.81 -20.98 -32.76
C PHE A 134 -14.84 -20.15 -33.53
#